data_AF-A0A1E7HU64-F1
#
_entry.id   AF-A0A1E7HU64-F1
#
_cell.length_a   1.000
_cell.length_b   1.000
_cell.length_c   1.000
_cell.angle_alpha   90.00
_cell.angle_beta   90.00
_cell.angle_gamma   90.00
#
_symmetry.space_group_name_H-M   'P 1'
#
loop_
_entity.id
_entity.type
_entity.pdbx_description
1 polymer ?
#
loop_
_entity_poly.entity_id
_entity_poly.type
_entity_poly.pdbx_seq_one_letter_code
_entity_poly.pdbx_strand_id
1 'polypeptide(L)'
;MKQYTHAWLAFKAIERLEKSGHSEVNQKYVDKLVAWFKHYRDDVIQGAWYPDAVIKDMASSHVLKFTPVPGTCEFRKLPTSHLMFSLGQESDLFGKGFSIDKNTNLPDRCEALAHALIDNLKMQKREVKGSPVTPTNNHIAVLMFMLSHYIADAHVPFHCDSRSFSAGANIHGRAEGAWDKEVKKYYEIDRKKERFVYNPAGFPLFKDHPSYAASILNKVELELTGRKFQIGWGEGNNNTWDFMATVCQYSYLLSHELIPPGFDENTVTKENWNSLQNQKINFEQYSVAALSDAIDSIARVWLRVWRKYLKWAL
;
A
#
# COMPACT_ATOMS: atom_id res chain seq x y z
N MET A 1 6.47 2.42 -5.03
CA MET A 1 7.39 1.30 -4.70
C MET A 1 7.88 0.66 -6.01
N LYS A 2 8.62 -0.47 -6.02
CA LYS A 2 8.93 -1.20 -7.27
C LYS A 2 8.04 -2.44 -7.45
N GLN A 3 8.06 -2.96 -8.68
CA GLN A 3 7.19 -4.02 -9.21
C GLN A 3 6.95 -5.20 -8.25
N TYR A 4 8.01 -5.84 -7.75
CA TYR A 4 7.84 -7.07 -6.96
C TYR A 4 7.38 -6.76 -5.54
N THR A 5 7.72 -5.59 -5.01
CA THR A 5 7.18 -5.11 -3.72
C THR A 5 5.67 -4.90 -3.81
N HIS A 6 5.16 -4.21 -4.84
CA HIS A 6 3.72 -4.03 -5.02
C HIS A 6 2.97 -5.38 -5.09
N ALA A 7 3.50 -6.31 -5.88
CA ALA A 7 2.92 -7.64 -6.01
C ALA A 7 2.95 -8.42 -4.68
N TRP A 8 4.08 -8.39 -3.97
CA TRP A 8 4.24 -9.05 -2.68
C TRP A 8 3.25 -8.50 -1.64
N LEU A 9 3.06 -7.18 -1.57
CA LEU A 9 2.09 -6.56 -0.68
C LEU A 9 0.66 -7.03 -0.96
N ALA A 10 0.26 -7.16 -2.22
CA ALA A 10 -1.06 -7.68 -2.59
C ALA A 10 -1.26 -9.13 -2.11
N PHE A 11 -0.25 -10.00 -2.25
CA PHE A 11 -0.31 -11.36 -1.71
C PHE A 11 -0.39 -11.36 -0.18
N LYS A 12 0.43 -10.55 0.49
CA LYS A 12 0.43 -10.45 1.95
C LYS A 12 -0.87 -9.89 2.50
N ALA A 13 -1.55 -9.01 1.79
CA ALA A 13 -2.89 -8.53 2.17
C ALA A 13 -3.92 -9.67 2.19
N ILE A 14 -3.87 -10.58 1.21
CA ILE A 14 -4.78 -11.74 1.17
C ILE A 14 -4.40 -12.76 2.25
N GLU A 15 -3.12 -13.03 2.43
CA GLU A 15 -2.63 -13.89 3.52
C GLU A 15 -3.03 -13.33 4.89
N ARG A 16 -2.96 -12.01 5.05
CA ARG A 16 -3.39 -11.29 6.26
C ARG A 16 -4.88 -11.46 6.52
N LEU A 17 -5.73 -11.38 5.49
CA LEU A 17 -7.16 -11.65 5.61
C LEU A 17 -7.43 -13.11 5.96
N GLU A 18 -6.76 -14.07 5.31
CA GLU A 18 -6.95 -15.50 5.54
C GLU A 18 -6.56 -15.93 6.96
N LYS A 19 -5.48 -15.36 7.51
CA LYS A 19 -4.97 -15.71 8.85
C LYS A 19 -5.60 -14.93 9.99
N SER A 20 -6.30 -13.82 9.71
CA SER A 20 -6.93 -13.02 10.77
C SER A 20 -8.26 -13.64 11.21
N GLY A 21 -8.53 -13.59 12.52
CA GLY A 21 -9.83 -14.01 13.05
C GLY A 21 -10.91 -12.98 12.75
N HIS A 22 -11.97 -13.39 12.05
CA HIS A 22 -13.12 -12.53 11.72
C HIS A 22 -14.40 -13.01 12.40
N SER A 23 -15.41 -12.11 12.48
CA SER A 23 -16.77 -12.55 12.80
C SER A 23 -17.31 -13.47 11.70
N GLU A 24 -18.25 -14.36 12.03
CA GLU A 24 -18.82 -15.32 11.06
C GLU A 24 -19.35 -14.63 9.78
N VAL A 25 -19.98 -13.47 9.93
CA VAL A 25 -20.47 -12.65 8.80
C VAL A 25 -19.33 -12.17 7.92
N ASN A 26 -18.22 -11.71 8.51
CA ASN A 26 -17.07 -11.22 7.77
C ASN A 26 -16.26 -12.36 7.15
N GLN A 27 -16.18 -13.51 7.82
CA GLN A 27 -15.47 -14.69 7.35
C GLN A 27 -16.01 -15.15 5.98
N LYS A 28 -17.34 -15.17 5.80
CA LYS A 28 -17.97 -15.52 4.51
C LYS A 28 -17.53 -14.62 3.35
N TYR A 29 -17.25 -13.34 3.62
CA TYR A 29 -16.76 -12.42 2.60
C TYR A 29 -15.26 -12.60 2.35
N VAL A 30 -14.49 -12.84 3.41
CA VAL A 30 -13.06 -13.13 3.36
C VAL A 30 -12.81 -14.40 2.55
N ASP A 31 -13.49 -15.51 2.85
CA ASP A 31 -13.29 -16.79 2.16
C ASP A 31 -13.53 -16.67 0.65
N LYS A 32 -14.59 -15.94 0.26
CA LYS A 32 -14.89 -15.69 -1.16
C LYS A 32 -13.83 -14.84 -1.84
N LEU A 33 -13.34 -13.80 -1.17
CA LEU A 33 -12.28 -12.94 -1.70
C LEU A 33 -10.96 -13.70 -1.84
N VAL A 34 -10.58 -14.49 -0.83
CA VAL A 34 -9.36 -15.31 -0.82
C VAL A 34 -9.43 -16.35 -1.93
N ALA A 35 -10.54 -17.07 -2.06
CA ALA A 35 -10.75 -18.06 -3.12
C ALA A 35 -10.67 -17.41 -4.52
N TRP A 36 -11.32 -16.26 -4.71
CA TRP A 36 -11.24 -15.51 -5.95
C TRP A 36 -9.81 -15.07 -6.25
N PHE A 37 -9.11 -14.45 -5.29
CA PHE A 37 -7.74 -13.98 -5.49
C PHE A 37 -6.81 -15.13 -5.86
N LYS A 38 -6.89 -16.25 -5.14
CA LYS A 38 -6.07 -17.44 -5.45
C LYS A 38 -6.31 -17.91 -6.88
N HIS A 39 -7.51 -17.80 -7.43
CA HIS A 39 -7.77 -18.16 -8.82
C HIS A 39 -7.12 -17.22 -9.85
N TYR A 40 -6.97 -15.92 -9.55
CA TYR A 40 -6.45 -14.89 -10.46
C TYR A 40 -5.03 -14.41 -10.15
N ARG A 41 -4.32 -15.10 -9.26
CA ARG A 41 -3.05 -14.65 -8.67
C ARG A 41 -1.85 -14.59 -9.64
N ASP A 42 -1.94 -15.26 -10.79
CA ASP A 42 -0.84 -15.37 -11.76
C ASP A 42 -0.47 -14.00 -12.34
N ASP A 43 -1.46 -13.12 -12.52
CA ASP A 43 -1.27 -11.81 -13.15
C ASP A 43 -1.04 -10.67 -12.13
N VAL A 44 -0.86 -10.97 -10.84
CA VAL A 44 -0.69 -9.95 -9.78
C VAL A 44 0.53 -9.06 -10.04
N ILE A 45 1.66 -9.64 -10.48
CA ILE A 45 2.88 -8.88 -10.76
C ILE A 45 2.66 -7.88 -11.88
N GLN A 46 2.01 -8.31 -12.97
CA GLN A 46 1.76 -7.47 -14.12
C GLN A 46 0.68 -6.42 -13.81
N GLY A 47 -0.47 -6.85 -13.28
CA GLY A 47 -1.60 -5.98 -13.01
C GLY A 47 -1.31 -4.92 -11.95
N ALA A 48 -0.53 -5.26 -10.93
CA ALA A 48 -0.07 -4.28 -9.94
C ALA A 48 0.94 -3.31 -10.54
N TRP A 49 1.66 -3.66 -11.62
CA TRP A 49 2.68 -2.80 -12.22
C TRP A 49 2.20 -1.97 -13.41
N TYR A 50 0.97 -2.20 -13.90
CA TYR A 50 0.40 -1.40 -14.98
C TYR A 50 0.36 0.12 -14.72
N PRO A 51 0.12 0.62 -13.49
CA PRO A 51 0.24 2.04 -13.19
C PRO A 51 1.59 2.63 -13.64
N ASP A 52 2.71 2.01 -13.23
CA ASP A 52 4.06 2.48 -13.58
C ASP A 52 4.47 2.15 -15.03
N ALA A 53 4.11 0.97 -15.53
CA ALA A 53 4.63 0.47 -16.81
C ALA A 53 3.83 0.95 -18.03
N VAL A 54 2.52 1.13 -17.88
CA VAL A 54 1.59 1.35 -18.99
C VAL A 54 0.88 2.69 -18.87
N ILE A 55 0.26 2.98 -17.72
CA ILE A 55 -0.53 4.21 -17.51
C ILE A 55 0.40 5.42 -17.38
N LYS A 56 1.51 5.24 -16.65
CA LYS A 56 2.59 6.20 -16.47
C LYS A 56 2.18 7.53 -15.83
N ASP A 57 1.30 7.48 -14.83
CA ASP A 57 0.81 8.66 -14.09
C ASP A 57 1.61 8.98 -12.82
N MET A 58 2.91 8.59 -12.77
CA MET A 58 3.78 8.71 -11.58
C MET A 58 3.94 10.14 -11.03
N ALA A 59 3.77 11.16 -11.86
CA ALA A 59 3.91 12.56 -11.44
C ALA A 59 2.64 13.14 -10.77
N SER A 60 1.50 12.45 -10.84
CA SER A 60 0.21 12.96 -10.35
C SER A 60 -0.52 11.96 -9.46
N SER A 61 -0.93 10.80 -9.99
CA SER A 61 -1.82 9.86 -9.31
C SER A 61 -1.12 8.85 -8.40
N HIS A 62 0.22 8.84 -8.42
CA HIS A 62 1.06 8.08 -7.49
C HIS A 62 1.45 8.87 -6.24
N VAL A 63 1.09 10.15 -6.19
CA VAL A 63 1.59 11.08 -5.18
C VAL A 63 0.45 11.93 -4.61
N LEU A 64 0.64 12.40 -3.39
CA LEU A 64 -0.15 13.48 -2.80
C LEU A 64 0.79 14.32 -1.94
N LYS A 65 1.32 15.39 -2.53
CA LYS A 65 2.48 16.10 -1.98
C LYS A 65 2.07 17.18 -0.99
N PHE A 66 2.67 17.15 0.19
CA PHE A 66 2.43 18.10 1.27
C PHE A 66 3.66 18.97 1.51
N THR A 67 3.43 20.26 1.80
CA THR A 67 4.47 21.22 2.22
C THR A 67 4.08 21.85 3.55
N PRO A 68 4.96 21.90 4.57
CA PRO A 68 4.67 22.59 5.81
C PRO A 68 4.32 24.07 5.58
N VAL A 69 3.27 24.58 6.23
CA VAL A 69 2.91 26.01 6.24
C VAL A 69 2.52 26.47 7.65
N PRO A 70 2.57 27.79 7.95
CA PRO A 70 2.09 28.29 9.24
C PRO A 70 0.62 27.93 9.51
N GLY A 71 0.30 27.66 10.77
CA GLY A 71 -1.06 27.35 11.22
C GLY A 71 -1.19 25.95 11.82
N THR A 72 -2.43 25.54 12.06
CA THR A 72 -2.78 24.23 12.61
C THR A 72 -3.74 23.51 11.67
N CYS A 73 -3.70 22.19 11.66
CA CYS A 73 -4.71 21.39 10.99
C CYS A 73 -5.14 20.20 11.85
N GLU A 74 -6.35 19.72 11.61
CA GLU A 74 -6.86 18.52 12.27
C GLU A 74 -6.48 17.28 11.47
N PHE A 75 -5.97 16.27 12.17
CA PHE A 75 -5.69 14.97 11.60
C PHE A 75 -6.81 14.00 11.98
N ARG A 76 -7.34 13.29 11.00
CA ARG A 76 -8.20 12.13 11.25
C ARG A 76 -7.37 11.01 11.89
N LYS A 77 -8.06 10.05 12.52
CA LYS A 77 -7.37 8.94 13.19
C LYS A 77 -7.37 7.71 12.28
N LEU A 78 -6.21 7.11 12.12
CA LEU A 78 -6.09 5.78 11.54
C LEU A 78 -6.40 4.72 12.61
N PRO A 79 -6.57 3.44 12.22
CA PRO A 79 -6.66 2.35 13.18
C PRO A 79 -5.47 2.36 14.14
N THR A 80 -5.69 2.14 15.43
CA THR A 80 -4.63 2.19 16.45
C THR A 80 -3.52 1.15 16.25
N SER A 81 -3.76 0.14 15.42
CA SER A 81 -2.76 -0.84 15.02
C SER A 81 -1.82 -0.36 13.91
N HIS A 82 -2.05 0.81 13.30
CA HIS A 82 -1.15 1.38 12.29
C HIS A 82 0.08 1.97 12.97
N LEU A 83 1.26 1.52 12.57
CA LEU A 83 2.52 2.06 13.09
C LEU A 83 2.77 3.49 12.59
N MET A 84 2.38 3.80 11.36
CA MET A 84 2.50 5.16 10.82
C MET A 84 1.63 6.16 11.59
N PHE A 85 0.52 5.69 12.17
CA PHE A 85 -0.32 6.51 13.04
C PHE A 85 0.40 6.85 14.34
N SER A 86 0.87 5.84 15.07
CA SER A 86 1.57 6.05 16.35
C SER A 86 2.85 6.87 16.18
N LEU A 87 3.67 6.53 15.18
CA LEU A 87 4.93 7.24 14.91
C LEU A 87 4.67 8.68 14.43
N GLY A 88 3.65 8.89 13.58
CA GLY A 88 3.35 10.22 13.07
C GLY A 88 2.82 11.15 14.16
N GLN A 89 2.15 10.65 15.20
CA GLN A 89 1.72 11.46 16.34
C GLN A 89 2.88 12.04 17.16
N GLU A 90 4.08 11.45 17.07
CA GLU A 90 5.31 11.94 17.72
C GLU A 90 6.05 12.99 16.86
N SER A 91 5.55 13.28 15.66
CA SER A 91 6.16 14.24 14.74
C SER A 91 5.99 15.67 15.23
N ASP A 92 7.02 16.50 15.05
CA ASP A 92 6.94 17.93 15.36
C ASP A 92 5.97 18.67 14.42
N LEU A 93 5.63 18.04 13.29
CA LEU A 93 4.65 18.53 12.32
C LEU A 93 3.23 18.03 12.60
N PHE A 94 3.03 17.14 13.57
CA PHE A 94 1.69 16.68 13.94
C PHE A 94 0.83 17.87 14.42
N GLY A 95 -0.36 18.01 13.85
CA GLY A 95 -1.26 19.13 14.11
C GLY A 95 -0.84 20.47 13.50
N LYS A 96 0.27 20.54 12.74
CA LYS A 96 0.73 21.76 12.04
C LYS A 96 0.11 21.87 10.65
N GLY A 97 -0.04 23.11 10.17
CA GLY A 97 -0.58 23.37 8.84
C GLY A 97 0.30 22.81 7.71
N PHE A 98 -0.33 22.40 6.61
CA PHE A 98 0.33 22.06 5.36
C PHE A 98 -0.47 22.56 4.17
N SER A 99 0.19 22.77 3.03
CA SER A 99 -0.43 22.93 1.72
C SER A 99 -0.28 21.64 0.91
N ILE A 100 -1.23 21.40 0.00
CA ILE A 100 -1.22 20.23 -0.90
C ILE A 100 -0.93 20.71 -2.33
N ASP A 101 -0.04 20.02 -3.04
CA ASP A 101 0.16 20.27 -4.48
C ASP A 101 -1.09 19.89 -5.27
N LYS A 102 -1.69 20.89 -5.92
CA LYS A 102 -2.91 20.76 -6.75
C LYS A 102 -2.79 19.79 -7.92
N ASN A 103 -1.57 19.42 -8.33
CA ASN A 103 -1.34 18.51 -9.45
C ASN A 103 -1.25 17.04 -9.00
N THR A 104 -1.42 16.77 -7.70
CA THR A 104 -1.25 15.45 -7.10
C THR A 104 -2.57 14.97 -6.51
N ASN A 105 -2.94 13.71 -6.76
CA ASN A 105 -4.32 13.24 -6.53
C ASN A 105 -4.43 11.73 -6.22
N LEU A 106 -3.46 11.15 -5.52
CA LEU A 106 -3.47 9.72 -5.20
C LEU A 106 -4.77 9.21 -4.55
N PRO A 107 -5.37 9.88 -3.53
CA PRO A 107 -6.62 9.38 -2.92
C PRO A 107 -7.79 9.32 -3.90
N ASP A 108 -7.89 10.28 -4.82
CA ASP A 108 -8.89 10.29 -5.89
C ASP A 108 -8.77 9.07 -6.79
N ARG A 109 -7.54 8.66 -7.11
CA ARG A 109 -7.27 7.46 -7.90
C ARG A 109 -7.72 6.19 -7.17
N CYS A 110 -7.45 6.11 -5.86
CA CYS A 110 -7.89 4.99 -5.03
C CYS A 110 -9.42 4.90 -4.94
N GLU A 111 -10.11 6.03 -4.72
CA GLU A 111 -11.57 6.09 -4.65
C GLU A 111 -12.20 5.71 -5.99
N ALA A 112 -11.69 6.25 -7.09
CA ALA A 112 -12.18 5.96 -8.44
C ALA A 112 -12.10 4.47 -8.77
N LEU A 113 -10.96 3.82 -8.49
CA LEU A 113 -10.80 2.38 -8.70
C LEU A 113 -11.67 1.54 -7.75
N ALA A 114 -11.82 1.96 -6.49
CA ALA A 114 -12.71 1.28 -5.55
C ALA A 114 -14.18 1.31 -6.03
N HIS A 115 -14.64 2.45 -6.54
CA HIS A 115 -15.96 2.59 -7.16
C HIS A 115 -16.09 1.75 -8.43
N ALA A 116 -15.12 1.87 -9.34
CA ALA A 116 -15.10 1.11 -10.59
C ALA A 116 -15.16 -0.40 -10.35
N LEU A 117 -14.44 -0.92 -9.35
CA LEU A 117 -14.51 -2.34 -8.97
C LEU A 117 -15.91 -2.77 -8.57
N ILE A 118 -16.57 -1.98 -7.70
CA ILE A 118 -17.93 -2.29 -7.25
C ILE A 118 -18.88 -2.33 -8.45
N ASP A 119 -18.81 -1.34 -9.34
CA ASP A 119 -19.73 -1.26 -10.47
C ASP A 119 -19.46 -2.35 -11.51
N ASN A 120 -18.20 -2.66 -11.79
CA ASN A 120 -17.85 -3.76 -12.70
C ASN A 120 -18.27 -5.13 -12.15
N LEU A 121 -18.15 -5.36 -10.84
CA LEU A 121 -18.67 -6.57 -10.19
C LEU A 121 -20.21 -6.67 -10.28
N LYS A 122 -20.92 -5.55 -10.13
CA LYS A 122 -22.39 -5.50 -10.31
C LYS A 122 -22.81 -5.79 -11.74
N MET A 123 -22.14 -5.18 -12.73
CA MET A 123 -22.36 -5.43 -14.15
C MET A 123 -22.14 -6.91 -14.46
N GLN A 124 -21.01 -7.48 -14.05
CA GLN A 124 -20.69 -8.89 -14.26
C GLN A 124 -21.74 -9.86 -13.68
N LYS A 125 -22.37 -9.49 -12.55
CA LYS A 125 -23.39 -10.29 -11.89
C LYS A 125 -24.74 -10.25 -12.61
N ARG A 126 -25.13 -9.11 -13.19
CA ARG A 126 -26.46 -8.90 -13.80
C ARG A 126 -26.50 -9.16 -15.29
N GLU A 127 -25.43 -8.85 -16.00
CA GLU A 127 -25.39 -9.00 -17.45
C GLU A 127 -25.41 -10.48 -17.87
N VAL A 128 -25.98 -10.73 -19.05
CA VAL A 128 -26.04 -12.07 -19.65
C VAL A 128 -24.61 -12.57 -19.88
N LYS A 129 -24.33 -13.80 -19.46
CA LYS A 129 -23.00 -14.41 -19.64
C LYS A 129 -22.67 -14.50 -21.14
N GLY A 130 -21.48 -14.02 -21.50
CA GLY A 130 -21.05 -13.92 -22.90
C GLY A 130 -21.34 -12.58 -23.56
N SER A 131 -22.00 -11.63 -22.88
CA SER A 131 -22.21 -10.29 -23.41
C SER A 131 -20.86 -9.56 -23.59
N PRO A 132 -20.62 -8.92 -24.76
CA PRO A 132 -19.35 -8.28 -25.08
C PRO A 132 -19.06 -7.04 -24.23
N VAL A 133 -20.09 -6.46 -23.61
CA VAL A 133 -19.95 -5.30 -22.71
C VAL A 133 -19.78 -5.71 -21.24
N THR A 134 -19.80 -7.02 -20.93
CA THR A 134 -19.70 -7.50 -19.56
C THR A 134 -18.25 -7.58 -19.10
N PRO A 135 -17.90 -7.01 -17.94
CA PRO A 135 -16.56 -7.14 -17.38
C PRO A 135 -16.19 -8.60 -17.08
N THR A 136 -15.02 -9.04 -17.54
CA THR A 136 -14.48 -10.36 -17.21
C THR A 136 -13.84 -10.35 -15.82
N ASN A 137 -13.64 -11.54 -15.22
CA ASN A 137 -12.91 -11.59 -13.95
C ASN A 137 -11.46 -11.13 -14.08
N ASN A 138 -10.83 -11.33 -15.24
CA ASN A 138 -9.50 -10.80 -15.50
C ASN A 138 -9.50 -9.27 -15.49
N HIS A 139 -10.55 -8.63 -16.02
CA HIS A 139 -10.69 -7.17 -15.91
C HIS A 139 -10.85 -6.73 -14.45
N ILE A 140 -11.68 -7.41 -13.66
CA ILE A 140 -11.80 -7.15 -12.21
C ILE A 140 -10.44 -7.32 -11.51
N ALA A 141 -9.70 -8.37 -11.84
CA ALA A 141 -8.37 -8.64 -11.29
C ALA A 141 -7.40 -7.49 -11.55
N VAL A 142 -7.34 -7.02 -12.80
CA VAL A 142 -6.52 -5.86 -13.17
C VAL A 142 -6.90 -4.62 -12.36
N LEU A 143 -8.19 -4.27 -12.26
CA LEU A 143 -8.63 -3.12 -11.45
C LEU A 143 -8.24 -3.27 -9.98
N MET A 144 -8.33 -4.48 -9.42
CA MET A 144 -8.04 -4.76 -8.03
C MET A 144 -6.55 -4.66 -7.73
N PHE A 145 -5.71 -5.16 -8.64
CA PHE A 145 -4.26 -5.08 -8.53
C PHE A 145 -3.75 -3.65 -8.72
N MET A 146 -4.30 -2.89 -9.67
CA MET A 146 -4.01 -1.45 -9.78
C MET A 146 -4.43 -0.70 -8.51
N LEU A 147 -5.59 -1.01 -7.91
CA LEU A 147 -5.98 -0.39 -6.65
C LEU A 147 -4.96 -0.68 -5.53
N SER A 148 -4.45 -1.92 -5.43
CA SER A 148 -3.40 -2.22 -4.44
C SER A 148 -2.10 -1.45 -4.67
N HIS A 149 -1.77 -1.16 -5.94
CA HIS A 149 -0.61 -0.34 -6.27
C HIS A 149 -0.72 1.06 -5.66
N TYR A 150 -1.80 1.78 -5.98
CA TYR A 150 -1.98 3.14 -5.49
C TYR A 150 -2.15 3.20 -3.97
N ILE A 151 -2.79 2.19 -3.35
CA ILE A 151 -2.83 2.10 -1.88
C ILE A 151 -1.42 1.94 -1.31
N ALA A 152 -0.57 1.08 -1.88
CA ALA A 152 0.79 0.91 -1.41
C ALA A 152 1.61 2.21 -1.56
N ASP A 153 1.44 2.92 -2.68
CA ASP A 153 2.13 4.20 -2.91
C ASP A 153 1.73 5.29 -1.89
N ALA A 154 0.51 5.26 -1.35
CA ALA A 154 0.10 6.17 -0.27
C ALA A 154 0.99 6.04 0.99
N HIS A 155 1.58 4.86 1.20
CA HIS A 155 2.42 4.55 2.36
C HIS A 155 3.91 4.83 2.11
N VAL A 156 4.28 5.35 0.92
CA VAL A 156 5.64 5.78 0.61
C VAL A 156 5.78 7.27 0.98
N PRO A 157 6.45 7.66 2.07
CA PRO A 157 6.67 9.05 2.47
C PRO A 157 7.16 9.97 1.38
N PHE A 158 8.08 9.50 0.54
CA PHE A 158 8.57 10.30 -0.57
C PHE A 158 7.49 10.60 -1.62
N HIS A 159 6.37 9.86 -1.65
CA HIS A 159 5.22 10.20 -2.48
C HIS A 159 4.33 11.28 -1.85
N CYS A 160 4.51 11.53 -0.55
CA CYS A 160 3.75 12.51 0.22
C CYS A 160 4.55 13.76 0.61
N ASP A 161 5.87 13.73 0.44
CA ASP A 161 6.76 14.86 0.74
C ASP A 161 7.04 15.71 -0.51
N SER A 162 6.81 17.03 -0.43
CA SER A 162 7.06 17.94 -1.56
C SER A 162 8.54 18.10 -1.92
N ARG A 163 9.48 17.71 -1.05
CA ARG A 163 10.91 17.69 -1.36
C ARG A 163 11.22 16.66 -2.45
N SER A 164 12.17 16.98 -3.33
CA SER A 164 12.37 16.26 -4.58
C SER A 164 13.37 15.11 -4.44
N PHE A 165 13.12 14.16 -3.54
CA PHE A 165 14.05 13.05 -3.24
C PHE A 165 14.23 12.01 -4.36
N SER A 166 13.56 12.19 -5.49
CA SER A 166 13.82 11.49 -6.75
C SER A 166 14.96 12.12 -7.57
N ALA A 167 15.29 13.39 -7.29
CA ALA A 167 16.45 14.10 -7.82
C ALA A 167 17.70 13.84 -6.97
N GLY A 168 18.84 14.44 -7.37
CA GLY A 168 20.10 14.35 -6.63
C GLY A 168 20.56 12.91 -6.40
N ALA A 169 20.76 12.53 -5.14
CA ALA A 169 21.16 11.18 -4.76
C ALA A 169 20.09 10.09 -5.04
N ASN A 170 18.87 10.49 -5.39
CA ASN A 170 17.71 9.64 -5.66
C ASN A 170 17.44 8.65 -4.53
N ILE A 171 17.28 9.18 -3.31
CA ILE A 171 16.99 8.40 -2.11
C ILE A 171 15.62 7.71 -2.21
N HIS A 172 14.67 8.34 -2.91
CA HIS A 172 13.39 7.72 -3.24
C HIS A 172 13.59 6.38 -3.97
N GLY A 173 14.30 6.40 -5.10
CA GLY A 173 14.59 5.17 -5.86
C GLY A 173 15.41 4.15 -5.07
N ARG A 174 16.30 4.60 -4.17
CA ARG A 174 17.10 3.74 -3.30
C ARG A 174 16.25 2.99 -2.28
N ALA A 175 15.32 3.67 -1.61
CA ALA A 175 14.43 3.07 -0.62
C ALA A 175 13.52 2.01 -1.28
N GLU A 176 12.88 2.35 -2.39
CA GLU A 176 12.03 1.40 -3.12
C GLU A 176 12.81 0.20 -3.65
N GLY A 177 14.03 0.45 -4.15
CA GLY A 177 14.92 -0.59 -4.63
C GLY A 177 15.39 -1.53 -3.53
N ALA A 178 15.55 -1.05 -2.29
CA ALA A 178 15.93 -1.89 -1.16
C ALA A 178 14.83 -2.90 -0.82
N TRP A 179 13.56 -2.47 -0.79
CA TRP A 179 12.43 -3.38 -0.55
C TRP A 179 12.30 -4.43 -1.65
N ASP A 180 12.40 -4.01 -2.91
CA ASP A 180 12.26 -4.90 -4.06
C ASP A 180 13.40 -5.94 -4.13
N LYS A 181 14.61 -5.52 -3.72
CA LYS A 181 15.75 -6.42 -3.57
C LYS A 181 15.50 -7.47 -2.47
N GLU A 182 14.87 -7.11 -1.35
CA GLU A 182 14.49 -8.11 -0.35
C GLU A 182 13.49 -9.13 -0.89
N VAL A 183 12.44 -8.68 -1.58
CA VAL A 183 11.43 -9.58 -2.17
C VAL A 183 12.10 -10.55 -3.15
N LYS A 184 12.94 -10.04 -4.06
CA LYS A 184 13.69 -10.87 -5.02
C LYS A 184 14.64 -11.87 -4.36
N LYS A 185 15.21 -11.49 -3.21
CA LYS A 185 16.15 -12.32 -2.46
C LYS A 185 15.43 -13.49 -1.79
N TYR A 186 14.28 -13.24 -1.20
CA TYR A 186 13.61 -14.20 -0.31
C TYR A 186 12.43 -14.95 -0.94
N TYR A 187 11.93 -14.57 -2.12
CA TYR A 187 10.82 -15.25 -2.78
C TYR A 187 11.16 -15.71 -4.20
N GLU A 188 10.64 -16.90 -4.56
CA GLU A 188 10.87 -17.51 -5.87
C GLU A 188 9.99 -16.88 -6.95
N ILE A 189 10.61 -16.46 -8.04
CA ILE A 189 9.97 -15.68 -9.11
C ILE A 189 10.26 -16.36 -10.45
N ASP A 190 9.20 -16.78 -11.13
CA ASP A 190 9.27 -17.21 -12.52
C ASP A 190 9.31 -15.96 -13.41
N ARG A 191 10.52 -15.50 -13.72
CA ARG A 191 10.75 -14.29 -14.53
C ARG A 191 10.26 -14.43 -15.97
N LYS A 192 10.17 -15.67 -16.50
CA LYS A 192 9.69 -15.88 -17.88
C LYS A 192 8.19 -15.68 -17.98
N LYS A 193 7.46 -16.07 -16.93
CA LYS A 193 6.00 -15.91 -16.85
C LYS A 193 5.56 -14.69 -16.04
N GLU A 194 6.52 -13.88 -15.59
CA GLU A 194 6.29 -12.71 -14.74
C GLU A 194 5.36 -12.99 -13.54
N ARG A 195 5.57 -14.10 -12.83
CA ARG A 195 4.76 -14.48 -11.66
C ARG A 195 5.64 -15.03 -10.53
N PHE A 196 5.10 -15.06 -9.31
CA PHE A 196 5.74 -15.83 -8.23
C PHE A 196 5.57 -17.33 -8.47
N VAL A 197 6.53 -18.13 -8.03
CA VAL A 197 6.29 -19.54 -7.78
C VAL A 197 5.50 -19.65 -6.47
N TYR A 198 4.53 -20.55 -6.39
CA TYR A 198 3.63 -20.63 -5.24
C TYR A 198 3.94 -21.82 -4.34
N ASN A 199 3.74 -21.64 -3.03
CA ASN A 199 3.66 -22.73 -2.07
C ASN A 199 2.30 -23.48 -2.20
N PRO A 200 2.10 -24.62 -1.51
CA PRO A 200 0.84 -25.38 -1.57
C PRO A 200 -0.41 -24.58 -1.14
N ALA A 201 -0.25 -23.53 -0.32
CA ALA A 201 -1.35 -22.66 0.09
C ALA A 201 -1.71 -21.60 -0.97
N GLY A 202 -0.93 -21.49 -2.06
CA GLY A 202 -1.16 -20.55 -3.15
C GLY A 202 -0.52 -19.17 -2.97
N PHE A 203 0.42 -19.00 -2.03
CA PHE A 203 1.16 -17.76 -1.79
C PHE A 203 2.59 -17.83 -2.33
N PRO A 204 3.31 -16.69 -2.48
CA PRO A 204 4.69 -16.69 -2.97
C PRO A 204 5.58 -17.65 -2.17
N LEU A 205 6.30 -18.51 -2.88
CA LEU A 205 7.18 -19.51 -2.31
C LEU A 205 8.41 -18.84 -1.71
N PHE A 206 8.56 -18.96 -0.40
CA PHE A 206 9.72 -18.49 0.34
C PHE A 206 10.94 -19.37 0.05
N LYS A 207 12.09 -18.73 -0.18
CA LYS A 207 13.40 -19.39 -0.28
C LYS A 207 14.03 -19.38 1.10
N ASP A 208 14.14 -20.56 1.72
CA ASP A 208 14.84 -20.67 2.99
C ASP A 208 16.25 -20.07 2.86
N HIS A 209 16.52 -19.07 3.70
CA HIS A 209 17.73 -18.26 3.59
C HIS A 209 18.19 -17.81 4.99
N PRO A 210 19.45 -18.08 5.40
CA PRO A 210 19.92 -17.85 6.76
C PRO A 210 19.74 -16.41 7.27
N SER A 211 19.89 -15.41 6.39
CA SER A 211 19.72 -14.01 6.74
C SER A 211 18.27 -13.50 6.80
N TYR A 212 17.26 -14.35 6.55
CA TYR A 212 15.87 -13.89 6.53
C TYR A 212 15.39 -13.40 7.89
N ALA A 213 15.80 -14.05 8.98
CA ALA A 213 15.42 -13.67 10.34
C ALA A 213 15.73 -12.20 10.69
N ALA A 214 16.80 -11.64 10.12
CA ALA A 214 17.21 -10.25 10.32
C ALA A 214 16.65 -9.28 9.27
N SER A 215 15.91 -9.76 8.27
CA SER A 215 15.41 -8.93 7.15
C SER A 215 14.25 -8.01 7.52
N ILE A 216 14.03 -6.97 6.71
CA ILE A 216 12.86 -6.09 6.84
C ILE A 216 11.58 -6.91 6.63
N LEU A 217 11.53 -7.80 5.63
CA LEU A 217 10.34 -8.59 5.35
C LEU A 217 9.95 -9.51 6.51
N ASN A 218 10.91 -10.15 7.19
CA ASN A 218 10.62 -10.95 8.38
C ASN A 218 10.09 -10.07 9.52
N LYS A 219 10.66 -8.87 9.73
CA LYS A 219 10.16 -7.92 10.74
C LYS A 219 8.72 -7.46 10.45
N VAL A 220 8.38 -7.24 9.18
CA VAL A 220 7.00 -6.97 8.73
C VAL A 220 6.07 -8.14 9.03
N GLU A 221 6.49 -9.38 8.76
CA GLU A 221 5.67 -10.57 9.08
C GLU A 221 5.46 -10.76 10.57
N LEU A 222 6.49 -10.53 11.39
CA LEU A 222 6.39 -10.58 12.86
C LEU A 222 5.45 -9.49 13.38
N GLU A 223 5.57 -8.26 12.88
CA GLU A 223 4.69 -7.14 13.23
C GLU A 223 3.22 -7.46 12.92
N LEU A 224 2.93 -7.94 11.72
CA LEU A 224 1.58 -8.31 11.31
C LEU A 224 1.02 -9.48 12.13
N THR A 225 1.86 -10.45 12.48
CA THR A 225 1.46 -11.59 13.33
C THR A 225 1.16 -11.15 14.77
N GLY A 226 1.97 -10.22 15.29
CA GLY A 226 1.83 -9.72 16.67
C GLY A 226 0.64 -8.79 16.87
N ARG A 227 0.18 -8.09 15.82
CA ARG A 227 -0.92 -7.10 15.95
C ARG A 227 -2.27 -7.65 15.48
N LYS A 228 -3.35 -7.22 16.14
CA LYS A 228 -4.72 -7.58 15.75
C LYS A 228 -5.14 -6.85 14.48
N PHE A 229 -5.66 -7.58 13.50
CA PHE A 229 -6.29 -6.98 12.32
C PHE A 229 -7.58 -6.26 12.71
N GLN A 230 -7.72 -5.01 12.30
CA GLN A 230 -8.96 -4.25 12.46
C GLN A 230 -9.61 -4.08 11.08
N ILE A 231 -10.93 -4.10 10.99
CA ILE A 231 -11.63 -3.94 9.69
C ILE A 231 -11.94 -2.47 9.41
N GLY A 232 -12.10 -1.64 10.45
CA GLY A 232 -12.46 -0.23 10.32
C GLY A 232 -11.33 0.63 9.73
N TRP A 233 -11.63 1.88 9.42
CA TRP A 233 -10.67 2.84 8.87
C TRP A 233 -10.21 3.88 9.89
N GLY A 234 -10.51 3.67 11.17
CA GLY A 234 -10.30 4.66 12.23
C GLY A 234 -11.41 5.71 12.26
N GLU A 235 -11.15 6.83 12.92
CA GLU A 235 -12.14 7.87 13.22
C GLU A 235 -12.11 8.98 12.15
N GLY A 236 -13.28 9.37 11.66
CA GLY A 236 -13.44 10.43 10.65
C GLY A 236 -13.25 9.97 9.19
N ASN A 237 -13.01 8.67 8.95
CA ASN A 237 -12.76 8.10 7.62
C ASN A 237 -13.97 7.32 7.09
N ASN A 238 -14.73 7.90 6.15
CA ASN A 238 -16.02 7.35 5.71
C ASN A 238 -15.96 6.59 4.37
N ASN A 239 -15.10 7.03 3.46
CA ASN A 239 -14.88 6.46 2.13
C ASN A 239 -13.38 6.12 1.91
N THR A 240 -13.04 5.53 0.76
CA THR A 240 -11.64 5.14 0.48
C THR A 240 -10.79 6.39 0.36
N TRP A 241 -11.35 7.47 -0.20
CA TRP A 241 -10.71 8.77 -0.29
C TRP A 241 -10.27 9.30 1.09
N ASP A 242 -11.17 9.40 2.07
CA ASP A 242 -10.87 9.91 3.41
C ASP A 242 -9.75 9.10 4.06
N PHE A 243 -9.85 7.77 3.96
CA PHE A 243 -8.86 6.86 4.52
C PHE A 243 -7.49 7.03 3.86
N MET A 244 -7.43 7.11 2.52
CA MET A 244 -6.17 7.26 1.80
C MET A 244 -5.57 8.65 1.93
N ALA A 245 -6.38 9.71 1.96
CA ALA A 245 -5.92 11.06 2.29
C ALA A 245 -5.27 11.10 3.68
N THR A 246 -5.89 10.44 4.66
CA THR A 246 -5.36 10.33 6.02
C THR A 246 -4.05 9.52 6.04
N VAL A 247 -3.98 8.38 5.36
CA VAL A 247 -2.72 7.62 5.22
C VAL A 247 -1.61 8.49 4.63
N CYS A 248 -1.89 9.23 3.55
CA CYS A 248 -0.91 10.13 2.93
C CYS A 248 -0.42 11.22 3.91
N GLN A 249 -1.29 11.75 4.78
CA GLN A 249 -0.90 12.70 5.82
C GLN A 249 0.11 12.09 6.81
N TYR A 250 -0.14 10.88 7.32
CA TYR A 250 0.81 10.21 8.23
C TYR A 250 2.10 9.78 7.50
N SER A 251 1.98 9.39 6.23
CA SER A 251 3.12 9.13 5.35
C SER A 251 4.01 10.36 5.20
N TYR A 252 3.42 11.53 4.99
CA TYR A 252 4.13 12.81 4.99
C TYR A 252 4.85 13.09 6.32
N LEU A 253 4.20 12.89 7.47
CA LEU A 253 4.84 13.09 8.77
C LEU A 253 6.07 12.19 8.93
N LEU A 254 5.95 10.91 8.60
CA LEU A 254 7.08 9.97 8.65
C LEU A 254 8.21 10.34 7.69
N SER A 255 7.91 10.99 6.56
CA SER A 255 8.95 11.50 5.65
C SER A 255 9.83 12.53 6.35
N HIS A 256 9.23 13.40 7.16
CA HIS A 256 9.94 14.41 7.94
C HIS A 256 10.66 13.84 9.16
N GLU A 257 10.20 12.72 9.72
CA GLU A 257 10.93 12.03 10.79
C GLU A 257 12.12 11.22 10.26
N LEU A 258 12.00 10.69 9.03
CA LEU A 258 13.08 9.99 8.33
C LEU A 258 14.11 10.99 7.78
N ILE A 259 13.66 12.08 7.15
CA ILE A 259 14.52 13.15 6.62
C ILE A 259 14.11 14.48 7.29
N PRO A 260 14.81 14.90 8.37
CA PRO A 260 14.43 16.07 9.16
C PRO A 260 14.40 17.39 8.39
N PRO A 261 13.74 18.43 8.95
CA PRO A 261 13.85 19.80 8.45
C PRO A 261 15.32 20.24 8.36
N GLY A 262 15.65 21.00 7.30
CA GLY A 262 17.02 21.41 7.00
C GLY A 262 17.78 20.45 6.06
N PHE A 263 17.19 19.28 5.76
CA PHE A 263 17.69 18.36 4.74
C PHE A 263 16.73 18.28 3.53
N ASP A 264 17.32 18.16 2.35
CA ASP A 264 16.69 18.17 1.02
C ASP A 264 17.46 17.26 0.04
N GLU A 265 17.06 17.23 -1.23
CA GLU A 265 17.69 16.40 -2.26
C GLU A 265 19.17 16.74 -2.57
N ASN A 266 19.65 17.92 -2.15
CA ASN A 266 21.01 18.40 -2.38
C ASN A 266 21.94 18.08 -1.20
N THR A 267 21.39 17.95 0.00
CA THR A 267 22.13 17.73 1.26
C THR A 267 22.09 16.28 1.72
N VAL A 268 21.07 15.52 1.31
CA VAL A 268 20.99 14.08 1.58
C VAL A 268 21.76 13.30 0.52
N THR A 269 22.65 12.42 0.97
CA THR A 269 23.47 11.53 0.16
C THR A 269 23.11 10.06 0.37
N LYS A 270 23.66 9.18 -0.46
CA LYS A 270 23.46 7.73 -0.35
C LYS A 270 24.04 7.15 0.95
N GLU A 271 24.97 7.88 1.55
CA GLU A 271 25.74 7.50 2.73
C GLU A 271 25.08 8.03 4.02
N ASN A 272 24.55 9.27 4.02
CA ASN A 272 24.09 9.92 5.26
C ASN A 272 22.59 9.79 5.55
N TRP A 273 21.77 9.39 4.58
CA TRP A 273 20.29 9.43 4.68
C TRP A 273 19.69 8.63 5.84
N ASN A 274 20.46 7.70 6.42
CA ASN A 274 20.06 6.86 7.54
C ASN A 274 20.78 7.22 8.86
N SER A 275 21.44 8.38 8.91
CA SER A 275 22.15 8.89 10.08
C SER A 275 22.17 10.42 10.08
N LEU A 276 21.06 11.05 9.74
CA LEU A 276 20.95 12.52 9.68
C LEU A 276 20.82 13.09 11.10
N GLN A 277 21.31 14.31 11.30
CA GLN A 277 21.13 15.01 12.57
C GLN A 277 19.63 15.24 12.83
N ASN A 278 19.17 14.96 14.05
CA ASN A 278 17.76 15.05 14.48
C ASN A 278 16.81 14.06 13.78
N GLN A 279 17.34 13.02 13.11
CA GLN A 279 16.52 11.93 12.57
C GLN A 279 15.90 11.14 13.71
N LYS A 280 14.56 11.04 13.75
CA LYS A 280 13.85 10.34 14.82
C LYS A 280 13.58 8.87 14.50
N ILE A 281 13.48 8.52 13.22
CA ILE A 281 13.31 7.14 12.76
C ILE A 281 14.35 6.78 11.71
N ASN A 282 14.83 5.54 11.75
CA ASN A 282 15.70 5.01 10.71
C ASN A 282 14.90 4.33 9.59
N PHE A 283 15.58 4.01 8.49
CA PHE A 283 14.98 3.37 7.31
C PHE A 283 14.32 2.04 7.64
N GLU A 284 14.85 1.25 8.57
CA GLU A 284 14.26 -0.04 8.93
C GLU A 284 12.93 0.14 9.68
N GLN A 285 12.90 0.98 10.71
CA GLN A 285 11.67 1.29 11.46
C GLN A 285 10.59 1.82 10.52
N TYR A 286 10.98 2.75 9.65
CA TYR A 286 10.11 3.27 8.60
C TYR A 286 9.60 2.16 7.66
N SER A 287 10.49 1.30 7.17
CA SER A 287 10.11 0.22 6.24
C SER A 287 9.11 -0.75 6.86
N VAL A 288 9.31 -1.12 8.13
CA VAL A 288 8.39 -1.98 8.85
C VAL A 288 7.02 -1.31 9.00
N ALA A 289 6.98 -0.01 9.35
CA ALA A 289 5.74 0.73 9.46
C ALA A 289 5.00 0.83 8.12
N ALA A 290 5.68 1.30 7.07
CA ALA A 290 5.09 1.52 5.75
C ALA A 290 4.56 0.22 5.12
N LEU A 291 5.36 -0.85 5.12
CA LEU A 291 4.99 -2.11 4.47
C LEU A 291 3.89 -2.84 5.25
N SER A 292 3.95 -2.88 6.58
CA SER A 292 2.92 -3.52 7.41
C SER A 292 1.58 -2.80 7.28
N ASP A 293 1.60 -1.47 7.34
CA ASP A 293 0.38 -0.66 7.22
C ASP A 293 -0.17 -0.69 5.79
N ALA A 294 0.67 -0.75 4.76
CA ALA A 294 0.23 -0.95 3.38
C ALA A 294 -0.51 -2.29 3.21
N ILE A 295 0.00 -3.38 3.80
CA ILE A 295 -0.64 -4.70 3.79
C ILE A 295 -2.03 -4.64 4.44
N ASP A 296 -2.13 -4.05 5.63
CA ASP A 296 -3.42 -3.91 6.33
C ASP A 296 -4.38 -2.98 5.56
N SER A 297 -3.88 -1.90 4.95
CA SER A 297 -4.69 -0.97 4.14
C SER A 297 -5.26 -1.63 2.88
N ILE A 298 -4.43 -2.37 2.13
CA ILE A 298 -4.89 -3.13 0.96
C ILE A 298 -5.97 -4.13 1.40
N ALA A 299 -5.70 -4.90 2.46
CA ALA A 299 -6.65 -5.88 3.00
C ALA A 299 -8.00 -5.24 3.38
N ARG A 300 -7.98 -4.09 4.07
CA ARG A 300 -9.20 -3.36 4.49
C ARG A 300 -10.00 -2.85 3.30
N VAL A 301 -9.33 -2.19 2.35
CA VAL A 301 -10.01 -1.58 1.19
C VAL A 301 -10.58 -2.68 0.29
N TRP A 302 -9.80 -3.72 -0.02
CA TRP A 302 -10.25 -4.86 -0.80
C TRP A 302 -11.46 -5.56 -0.16
N LEU A 303 -11.38 -5.86 1.14
CA LEU A 303 -12.50 -6.46 1.86
C LEU A 303 -13.73 -5.55 1.86
N ARG A 304 -13.57 -4.23 1.99
CA ARG A 304 -14.68 -3.26 1.95
C ARG A 304 -15.35 -3.20 0.59
N VAL A 305 -14.58 -3.13 -0.50
CA VAL A 305 -15.07 -3.18 -1.89
C VAL A 305 -15.86 -4.46 -2.10
N TRP A 306 -15.27 -5.61 -1.75
CA TRP A 306 -15.88 -6.92 -1.91
C TRP A 306 -17.18 -7.07 -1.12
N ARG A 307 -17.18 -6.61 0.14
CA ARG A 307 -18.37 -6.61 1.02
C ARG A 307 -19.48 -5.72 0.48
N LYS A 308 -19.17 -4.51 0.01
CA LYS A 308 -20.18 -3.60 -0.57
C LYS A 308 -20.85 -4.24 -1.78
N TYR A 309 -20.08 -4.87 -2.65
CA TYR A 309 -20.62 -5.63 -3.78
C TYR A 309 -21.53 -6.78 -3.32
N LEU A 310 -21.04 -7.67 -2.43
CA LEU A 310 -21.80 -8.85 -2.03
C LEU A 310 -23.05 -8.53 -1.21
N LYS A 311 -23.06 -7.44 -0.43
CA LYS A 311 -24.27 -6.96 0.25
C LYS A 311 -25.35 -6.43 -0.70
N TRP A 312 -24.95 -5.94 -1.87
CA TRP A 312 -25.91 -5.50 -2.89
C TRP A 312 -26.45 -6.68 -3.73
N ALA A 313 -25.66 -7.75 -3.87
CA ALA A 313 -26.00 -8.90 -4.71
C ALA A 313 -26.91 -9.93 -4.01
N LEU A 314 -27.07 -9.82 -2.69
CA LEU A 314 -27.94 -10.61 -1.82
C LEU A 314 -29.24 -9.83 -1.57
#